data_AF-A0A9E3QB37-F1
#
_entry.id   AF-A0A9E3QB37-F1
#
_cell.length_a   1.000
_cell.length_b   1.000
_cell.length_c   1.000
_cell.angle_alpha   90.00
_cell.angle_beta   90.00
_cell.angle_gamma   90.00
#
_symmetry.space_group_name_H-M   'P 1'
#
loop_
_entity.id
_entity.type
_entity.pdbx_description
1 polymer ?
#
loop_
_entity_poly.entity_id
_entity_poly.type
_entity_poly.pdbx_seq_one_letter_code
_entity_poly.pdbx_strand_id
1 'polypeptide(L)'
;MLGQSRRRFGRPEWRRRRGPTSLEALERRALLTAPPGSIHFYQPRFLPERTVEPESPPLSFTHPYGNSPQVLASLGVKGRVLTGKDREGDEWTLTLHGPGYLIVTDATPNDGVFDDNLDTIQIVGSDPNQTYVTGQVTGSARLVTDGTVRFNRLVALNGVKSIVLNGFTLARTVPPPAGTAANEPEIDLPGGVGLLQFHDIEAPIDLATNAQPIDIVIGQPNVPLKVAPTIRLDRIFNTVFDSTQFINPNGTPQTTPTVNIVVNGQIHGLEFVSSTNQPVPAGAEYRFPKVGTTGRTAVRALGINRLKVVGTANNVTVSRGAEPFQTSFSGMKRLNRASFGGNADAVGIDVSGPIRSLKFYRGLGSPIGTPINATEYGYPEPQRGYPSFGLYGGLVTATDIGQIQAAPANRQLLTAHNPDFIQLHRTGSTTFYAAPGRTFNNVAIASSGSLGSATTVGTHVASEVKTGFDYQSYTAGLEGVRAPSRIRNYQQHGDLVDSVVSATYRAVDGVYGNGNDTAGPGKIRGRFGGRLASTGFKTILNQTGVGFYARRKRGYLPPPEAPARVFPGVTR
;
A
#
# COMPACT_ATOMS: atom_id res chain seq x y z
N MET A 1 -30.81 69.33 -25.91
CA MET A 1 -29.61 70.03 -25.38
C MET A 1 -28.53 68.96 -25.25
N LEU A 2 -27.42 68.91 -26.02
CA LEU A 2 -26.36 69.89 -26.35
C LEU A 2 -25.41 70.20 -25.18
N GLY A 3 -24.09 70.10 -25.45
CA GLY A 3 -22.98 70.21 -24.48
C GLY A 3 -22.03 69.00 -24.57
N GLN A 4 -21.29 68.79 -25.66
CA GLN A 4 -19.91 69.29 -25.89
C GLN A 4 -18.92 68.95 -24.75
N SER A 5 -17.82 68.19 -24.87
CA SER A 5 -16.89 67.73 -25.94
C SER A 5 -15.58 68.54 -26.13
N ARG A 6 -14.44 67.93 -25.75
CA ARG A 6 -13.06 68.18 -26.26
C ARG A 6 -12.44 66.77 -26.45
N ARG A 7 -12.16 66.24 -27.67
CA ARG A 7 -11.09 66.55 -28.67
C ARG A 7 -9.69 66.47 -28.04
N ARG A 8 -8.86 65.43 -28.32
CA ARG A 8 -8.11 65.01 -29.56
C ARG A 8 -6.83 65.83 -29.81
N PHE A 9 -5.73 65.32 -30.37
CA PHE A 9 -5.39 63.99 -31.00
C PHE A 9 -4.33 63.26 -30.13
N GLY A 10 -3.47 62.29 -30.51
CA GLY A 10 -3.12 61.45 -31.70
C GLY A 10 -2.26 60.25 -31.18
N ARG A 11 -1.94 59.11 -31.83
CA ARG A 11 -1.69 58.57 -33.21
C ARG A 11 -0.22 58.63 -33.70
N PRO A 12 0.32 57.56 -34.37
CA PRO A 12 -0.35 56.35 -34.89
C PRO A 12 0.30 54.96 -34.57
N GLU A 13 -0.47 53.90 -34.81
CA GLU A 13 -0.11 52.61 -35.47
C GLU A 13 1.22 51.84 -35.22
N TRP A 14 1.14 50.63 -34.59
CA TRP A 14 1.22 49.33 -35.31
C TRP A 14 0.88 48.08 -34.44
N ARG A 15 0.67 46.94 -35.11
CA ARG A 15 0.57 45.54 -34.60
C ARG A 15 -0.41 45.22 -33.45
N ARG A 16 -1.72 45.19 -33.75
CA ARG A 16 -2.61 44.06 -33.38
C ARG A 16 -3.58 43.75 -34.52
N ARG A 17 -3.45 42.57 -35.16
CA ARG A 17 -4.40 42.09 -36.19
C ARG A 17 -5.70 41.60 -35.52
N ARG A 18 -6.84 41.85 -36.15
CA ARG A 18 -8.08 41.04 -36.01
C ARG A 18 -8.16 40.16 -37.27
N GLY A 19 -8.21 38.84 -37.14
CA GLY A 19 -9.45 38.05 -37.34
C GLY A 19 -9.48 37.47 -38.77
N PRO A 20 -10.52 36.72 -39.18
CA PRO A 20 -11.62 36.12 -38.41
C PRO A 20 -11.86 34.61 -38.70
N THR A 21 -12.89 34.02 -38.08
CA THR A 21 -13.74 32.88 -38.59
C THR A 21 -13.14 31.51 -38.94
N SER A 22 -14.05 30.52 -39.09
CA SER A 22 -13.93 29.20 -39.73
C SER A 22 -12.79 28.27 -39.24
N LEU A 23 -13.18 27.24 -38.49
CA LEU A 23 -12.40 26.00 -38.31
C LEU A 23 -13.12 24.80 -38.99
N GLU A 24 -13.85 25.07 -40.07
CA GLU A 24 -14.37 24.06 -41.01
C GLU A 24 -13.42 23.93 -42.21
N ALA A 25 -12.29 23.24 -42.04
CA ALA A 25 -11.51 22.68 -43.14
C ALA A 25 -10.51 21.62 -42.63
N LEU A 26 -10.38 20.53 -43.39
CA LEU A 26 -9.31 19.52 -43.31
C LEU A 26 -9.37 18.43 -42.22
N GLU A 27 -10.50 17.73 -42.12
CA GLU A 27 -10.43 16.26 -42.15
C GLU A 27 -11.06 15.74 -43.44
N ARG A 28 -10.36 14.85 -44.16
CA ARG A 28 -10.80 14.33 -45.45
C ARG A 28 -11.72 13.12 -45.25
N ARG A 29 -12.95 13.19 -45.78
CA ARG A 29 -13.82 12.02 -45.94
C ARG A 29 -13.14 10.99 -46.86
N ALA A 30 -12.60 9.92 -46.28
CA ALA A 30 -11.98 8.80 -46.99
C ALA A 30 -12.45 7.46 -46.40
N LEU A 31 -13.77 7.32 -46.20
CA LEU A 31 -14.38 6.17 -45.52
C LEU A 31 -15.79 5.91 -46.10
N LEU A 32 -15.86 5.30 -47.30
CA LEU A 32 -17.05 4.61 -47.84
C LEU A 32 -16.83 3.92 -49.23
N THR A 33 -15.73 3.19 -49.42
CA THR A 33 -15.58 2.25 -50.56
C THR A 33 -14.73 1.04 -50.16
N ALA A 34 -15.38 -0.06 -49.79
CA ALA A 34 -14.78 -1.39 -49.68
C ALA A 34 -15.83 -2.45 -50.11
N PRO A 35 -15.45 -3.55 -50.81
CA PRO A 35 -16.43 -4.53 -51.31
C PRO A 35 -16.99 -5.43 -50.19
N PRO A 36 -18.20 -6.01 -50.37
CA PRO A 36 -18.72 -7.02 -49.46
C PRO A 36 -17.84 -8.29 -49.52
N GLY A 37 -17.10 -8.58 -48.45
CA GLY A 37 -16.27 -9.78 -48.32
C GLY A 37 -15.02 -9.62 -47.43
N SER A 38 -14.58 -8.39 -47.13
CA SER A 38 -13.40 -8.14 -46.31
C SER A 38 -13.66 -8.32 -44.81
N ILE A 39 -13.37 -9.51 -44.27
CA ILE A 39 -13.34 -9.76 -42.82
C ILE A 39 -12.09 -9.07 -42.22
N HIS A 40 -12.27 -7.84 -41.74
CA HIS A 40 -11.23 -7.16 -40.97
C HIS A 40 -11.32 -7.54 -39.49
N PHE A 41 -10.36 -8.34 -39.03
CA PHE A 41 -10.09 -8.49 -37.61
C PHE A 41 -9.81 -7.12 -36.97
N TYR A 42 -10.37 -6.88 -35.78
CA TYR A 42 -10.10 -5.68 -34.99
C TYR A 42 -8.61 -5.61 -34.61
N GLN A 43 -7.82 -4.82 -35.36
CA GLN A 43 -6.50 -4.38 -34.90
C GLN A 43 -6.66 -3.05 -34.16
N PRO A 44 -6.45 -3.00 -32.83
CA PRO A 44 -6.71 -1.81 -32.02
C PRO A 44 -5.58 -0.78 -32.14
N ARG A 45 -5.42 -0.15 -33.31
CA ARG A 45 -4.50 0.99 -33.55
C ARG A 45 -4.94 2.32 -32.89
N PHE A 46 -5.87 2.25 -31.92
CA PHE A 46 -6.33 3.37 -31.10
C PHE A 46 -6.30 3.07 -29.59
N LEU A 47 -5.54 2.04 -29.17
CA LEU A 47 -4.87 2.18 -27.89
C LEU A 47 -3.87 3.35 -28.04
N PRO A 48 -3.78 4.31 -27.10
CA PRO A 48 -2.61 5.17 -27.03
C PRO A 48 -1.38 4.28 -26.89
N GLU A 49 -0.25 4.66 -27.50
CA GLU A 49 1.00 3.94 -27.25
C GLU A 49 1.22 3.82 -25.74
N ARG A 50 1.56 2.61 -25.30
CA ARG A 50 1.89 2.37 -23.90
C ARG A 50 3.16 3.16 -23.61
N THR A 51 2.99 4.38 -23.11
CA THR A 51 3.98 5.03 -22.28
C THR A 51 4.19 4.10 -21.09
N VAL A 52 5.16 3.21 -21.24
CA VAL A 52 6.01 2.79 -20.14
C VAL A 52 6.43 4.10 -19.48
N GLU A 53 5.89 4.38 -18.29
CA GLU A 53 6.46 5.46 -17.48
C GLU A 53 7.94 5.10 -17.34
N PRO A 54 8.88 5.94 -17.81
CA PRO A 54 10.29 5.63 -17.64
C PRO A 54 10.53 5.40 -16.16
N GLU A 55 11.33 4.38 -15.83
CA GLU A 55 11.60 4.02 -14.46
C GLU A 55 12.01 5.28 -13.70
N SER A 56 11.25 5.59 -12.64
CA SER A 56 11.46 6.83 -11.90
C SER A 56 12.90 6.82 -11.40
N PRO A 57 13.75 7.77 -11.83
CA PRO A 57 15.17 7.70 -11.53
C PRO A 57 15.35 7.62 -10.01
N PRO A 58 16.28 6.77 -9.51
CA PRO A 58 16.38 6.46 -8.09
C PRO A 58 16.42 7.74 -7.28
N LEU A 59 15.56 7.83 -6.25
CA LEU A 59 15.32 9.08 -5.56
C LEU A 59 16.60 9.54 -4.85
N SER A 60 17.32 10.47 -5.46
CA SER A 60 18.54 11.04 -4.90
C SER A 60 18.19 11.97 -3.74
N PHE A 61 18.12 11.41 -2.54
CA PHE A 61 17.88 12.16 -1.32
C PHE A 61 19.18 12.82 -0.86
N THR A 62 19.21 14.14 -0.84
CA THR A 62 20.31 14.90 -0.20
C THR A 62 20.35 14.58 1.29
N HIS A 63 21.49 14.11 1.79
CA HIS A 63 21.69 13.88 3.22
C HIS A 63 21.57 15.21 4.00
N PRO A 64 20.88 15.26 5.17
CA PRO A 64 20.61 16.51 5.89
C PRO A 64 21.87 17.23 6.43
N TYR A 65 23.02 16.55 6.40
CA TYR A 65 24.34 17.15 6.54
C TYR A 65 25.03 16.99 5.18
N GLY A 66 25.25 18.11 4.47
CA GLY A 66 25.70 18.11 3.08
C GLY A 66 27.18 17.77 2.89
N ASN A 67 27.52 17.31 1.68
CA ASN A 67 28.84 16.82 1.28
C ASN A 67 29.88 17.95 1.10
N SER A 68 30.10 18.79 2.12
CA SER A 68 31.04 19.90 2.01
C SER A 68 32.49 19.40 1.88
N PRO A 69 33.35 20.04 1.06
CA PRO A 69 34.76 19.65 0.93
C PRO A 69 35.52 19.66 2.27
N GLN A 70 35.07 20.47 3.23
CA GLN A 70 35.64 20.56 4.58
C GLN A 70 35.37 19.30 5.42
N VAL A 71 34.25 18.61 5.23
CA VAL A 71 33.96 17.31 5.86
C VAL A 71 34.80 16.23 5.19
N LEU A 72 34.85 16.21 3.85
CA LEU A 72 35.64 15.23 3.08
C LEU A 72 37.14 15.32 3.37
N ALA A 73 37.68 16.53 3.60
CA ALA A 73 39.08 16.75 3.97
C ALA A 73 39.47 16.21 5.37
N SER A 74 38.50 15.76 6.19
CA SER A 74 38.75 15.17 7.52
C SER A 74 38.96 13.65 7.51
N LEU A 75 38.92 13.02 6.32
CA LEU A 75 38.85 11.56 6.18
C LEU A 75 40.24 10.93 6.07
N GLY A 76 40.86 10.62 7.22
CA GLY A 76 42.06 9.79 7.30
C GLY A 76 41.89 8.42 6.63
N VAL A 77 42.91 7.98 5.88
CA VAL A 77 42.80 6.89 4.89
C VAL A 77 42.88 5.51 5.52
N LYS A 78 41.74 4.97 5.94
CA LYS A 78 41.36 3.53 5.89
C LYS A 78 39.88 3.36 6.25
N GLY A 79 39.12 2.66 5.40
CA GLY A 79 37.70 2.34 5.64
C GLY A 79 36.72 3.52 5.76
N ARG A 80 37.14 4.77 5.53
CA ARG A 80 36.27 5.96 5.64
C ARG A 80 35.59 6.36 4.33
N VAL A 81 36.24 6.11 3.21
CA VAL A 81 35.65 6.12 1.87
C VAL A 81 35.99 4.77 1.24
N LEU A 82 35.00 4.12 0.65
CA LEU A 82 35.14 2.91 -0.13
C LEU A 82 34.37 3.09 -1.43
N THR A 83 34.94 2.62 -2.54
CA THR A 83 34.40 2.78 -3.89
C THR A 83 34.63 1.49 -4.66
N GLY A 84 33.66 1.13 -5.49
CA GLY A 84 33.77 -0.03 -6.35
C GLY A 84 32.77 0.03 -7.50
N LYS A 85 32.63 -1.10 -8.17
CA LYS A 85 31.63 -1.38 -9.18
C LYS A 85 30.81 -2.59 -8.79
N ASP A 86 29.69 -2.79 -9.47
CA ASP A 86 29.05 -4.10 -9.57
C ASP A 86 29.40 -4.79 -10.92
N ARG A 87 28.81 -5.95 -11.17
CA ARG A 87 29.01 -6.75 -12.38
C ARG A 87 28.47 -6.08 -13.66
N GLU A 88 27.46 -5.22 -13.56
CA GLU A 88 26.87 -4.47 -14.68
C GLU A 88 27.61 -3.13 -14.96
N GLY A 89 28.47 -2.72 -14.02
CA GLY A 89 29.45 -1.64 -14.14
C GLY A 89 29.05 -0.35 -13.43
N ASP A 90 27.97 -0.37 -12.65
CA ASP A 90 27.46 0.74 -11.84
C ASP A 90 28.47 1.11 -10.75
N GLU A 91 28.81 2.40 -10.65
CA GLU A 91 29.82 2.89 -9.70
C GLU A 91 29.18 3.22 -8.36
N TRP A 92 29.58 2.51 -7.31
CA TRP A 92 29.12 2.76 -5.95
C TRP A 92 30.19 3.46 -5.11
N THR A 93 29.74 4.33 -4.21
CA THR A 93 30.59 5.02 -3.23
C THR A 93 29.92 4.98 -1.86
N LEU A 94 30.62 4.45 -0.86
CA LEU A 94 30.24 4.44 0.55
C LEU A 94 31.19 5.34 1.34
N THR A 95 30.65 6.26 2.14
CA THR A 95 31.42 7.17 3.00
C THR A 95 30.90 7.16 4.43
N LEU A 96 31.80 7.02 5.40
CA LEU A 96 31.52 7.14 6.82
C LEU A 96 32.08 8.45 7.37
N HIS A 97 31.23 9.17 8.10
CA HIS A 97 31.53 10.44 8.74
C HIS A 97 31.43 10.27 10.26
N GLY A 98 32.32 10.91 11.02
CA GLY A 98 32.38 10.77 12.49
C GLY A 98 33.29 9.61 12.94
N PRO A 99 33.13 9.09 14.17
CA PRO A 99 33.95 7.98 14.68
C PRO A 99 33.60 6.65 14.00
N GLY A 100 34.59 5.75 13.94
CA GLY A 100 34.48 4.44 13.30
C GLY A 100 35.06 4.37 11.88
N TYR A 101 34.85 3.21 11.26
CA TYR A 101 35.23 2.89 9.87
C TYR A 101 34.30 1.81 9.30
N LEU A 102 34.29 1.69 7.97
CA LEU A 102 33.57 0.66 7.22
C LEU A 102 34.50 -0.52 6.90
N ILE A 103 33.92 -1.72 6.92
CA ILE A 103 34.42 -2.90 6.23
C ILE A 103 33.35 -3.26 5.21
N VAL A 104 33.74 -3.56 3.97
CA VAL A 104 32.84 -4.00 2.91
C VAL A 104 33.43 -5.27 2.29
N THR A 105 32.57 -6.27 2.06
CA THR A 105 32.87 -7.45 1.25
C THR A 105 31.89 -7.52 0.09
N ASP A 106 32.39 -7.94 -1.06
CA ASP A 106 31.63 -8.28 -2.25
C ASP A 106 31.15 -9.75 -2.22
N ALA A 107 30.38 -10.14 -3.23
CA ALA A 107 29.86 -11.49 -3.40
C ALA A 107 30.91 -12.50 -3.90
N THR A 108 32.05 -12.02 -4.41
CA THR A 108 33.14 -12.83 -4.96
C THR A 108 34.21 -13.12 -3.87
N PRO A 109 34.75 -14.35 -3.74
CA PRO A 109 35.67 -14.64 -2.63
C PRO A 109 37.10 -14.06 -2.79
N ASN A 110 37.35 -12.87 -2.25
CA ASN A 110 38.68 -12.34 -1.88
C ASN A 110 39.74 -12.29 -3.02
N ASP A 111 39.41 -11.79 -4.21
CA ASP A 111 40.44 -11.45 -5.20
C ASP A 111 41.10 -10.07 -4.94
N GLY A 112 40.46 -9.24 -4.11
CA GLY A 112 40.93 -7.89 -3.73
C GLY A 112 40.38 -6.77 -4.61
N VAL A 113 39.44 -7.06 -5.50
CA VAL A 113 38.72 -6.12 -6.35
C VAL A 113 37.32 -5.86 -5.76
N PHE A 114 36.68 -4.77 -6.17
CA PHE A 114 35.27 -4.52 -5.91
C PHE A 114 34.56 -4.33 -7.26
N ASP A 115 34.17 -5.43 -7.91
CA ASP A 115 33.48 -5.44 -9.22
C ASP A 115 32.31 -6.44 -9.32
N ASP A 116 31.78 -6.89 -8.17
CA ASP A 116 30.49 -7.59 -8.06
C ASP A 116 29.61 -6.93 -6.97
N ASN A 117 28.39 -7.42 -6.84
CA ASN A 117 27.41 -7.01 -5.84
C ASN A 117 27.94 -7.20 -4.41
N LEU A 118 27.43 -6.44 -3.44
CA LEU A 118 27.95 -6.49 -2.07
C LEU A 118 27.39 -7.69 -1.29
N ASP A 119 28.24 -8.41 -0.56
CA ASP A 119 27.76 -9.27 0.52
C ASP A 119 27.50 -8.41 1.75
N THR A 120 28.54 -8.03 2.50
CA THR A 120 28.39 -7.41 3.83
C THR A 120 28.94 -5.98 3.86
N ILE A 121 28.10 -5.03 4.28
CA ILE A 121 28.49 -3.68 4.72
C ILE A 121 28.52 -3.67 6.25
N GLN A 122 29.70 -3.62 6.86
CA GLN A 122 29.86 -3.58 8.32
C GLN A 122 30.38 -2.21 8.78
N ILE A 123 29.71 -1.63 9.78
CA ILE A 123 30.05 -0.37 10.41
C ILE A 123 30.67 -0.66 11.79
N VAL A 124 31.95 -0.33 11.96
CA VAL A 124 32.74 -0.67 13.16
C VAL A 124 33.15 0.58 13.93
N GLY A 125 33.01 0.57 15.26
CA GLY A 125 33.46 1.66 16.13
C GLY A 125 32.63 2.95 16.06
N SER A 126 31.36 2.86 15.66
CA SER A 126 30.45 4.00 15.52
C SER A 126 29.90 4.53 16.85
N ASP A 127 29.40 5.77 16.82
CA ASP A 127 28.61 6.42 17.88
C ASP A 127 27.21 6.74 17.33
N PRO A 128 26.11 6.29 17.98
CA PRO A 128 24.74 6.53 17.51
C PRO A 128 24.29 8.00 17.52
N ASN A 129 25.11 8.93 18.04
CA ASN A 129 24.85 10.37 18.06
C ASN A 129 25.71 11.15 17.04
N GLN A 130 26.82 10.55 16.59
CA GLN A 130 27.84 11.24 15.78
C GLN A 130 28.09 10.58 14.43
N THR A 131 28.19 9.26 14.36
CA THR A 131 28.53 8.55 13.12
C THR A 131 27.35 8.56 12.16
N TYR A 132 27.59 8.93 10.90
CA TYR A 132 26.63 8.75 9.83
C TYR A 132 27.29 8.18 8.58
N VAL A 133 26.53 7.41 7.81
CA VAL A 133 27.00 6.73 6.59
C VAL A 133 26.15 7.17 5.40
N THR A 134 26.83 7.55 4.33
CA THR A 134 26.23 7.96 3.05
C THR A 134 26.73 7.05 1.94
N GLY A 135 25.83 6.34 1.27
CA GLY A 135 26.08 5.59 0.05
C GLY A 135 25.40 6.26 -1.14
N GLN A 136 26.06 6.33 -2.29
CA GLN A 136 25.45 6.68 -3.58
C GLN A 136 25.87 5.65 -4.65
N VAL A 137 24.96 5.34 -5.59
CA VAL A 137 25.24 4.60 -6.82
C VAL A 137 25.14 5.55 -8.02
N THR A 138 25.95 5.33 -9.05
CA THR A 138 25.91 6.00 -10.35
C THR A 138 25.86 4.94 -11.45
N GLY A 139 24.79 4.97 -12.26
CA GLY A 139 24.57 3.98 -13.33
C GLY A 139 25.71 3.90 -14.36
N SER A 140 25.92 2.70 -14.89
CA SER A 140 26.98 2.31 -15.81
C SER A 140 27.04 3.23 -17.04
N ALA A 141 28.22 3.81 -17.30
CA ALA A 141 28.46 4.60 -18.51
C ALA A 141 28.60 3.74 -19.79
N ARG A 142 28.38 2.42 -19.70
CA ARG A 142 28.58 1.45 -20.80
C ARG A 142 27.34 0.61 -21.12
N LEU A 143 26.49 0.34 -20.12
CA LEU A 143 25.27 -0.46 -20.23
C LEU A 143 24.10 0.36 -19.69
N VAL A 144 22.88 0.07 -20.14
CA VAL A 144 21.67 0.64 -19.55
C VAL A 144 21.25 -0.27 -18.40
N THR A 145 21.53 0.18 -17.18
CA THR A 145 21.19 -0.47 -15.90
C THR A 145 20.05 0.28 -15.21
N ASP A 146 19.51 -0.27 -14.11
CA ASP A 146 18.53 0.43 -13.27
C ASP A 146 19.15 1.51 -12.36
N GLY A 147 20.48 1.59 -12.30
CA GLY A 147 21.21 2.54 -11.45
C GLY A 147 21.31 2.10 -9.98
N THR A 148 21.22 0.78 -9.70
CA THR A 148 21.20 0.23 -8.35
C THR A 148 22.26 -0.85 -8.13
N VAL A 149 22.74 -0.97 -6.89
CA VAL A 149 23.69 -2.02 -6.47
C VAL A 149 23.06 -2.83 -5.35
N ARG A 150 23.08 -4.16 -5.48
CA ARG A 150 22.56 -5.07 -4.46
C ARG A 150 23.53 -5.21 -3.29
N PHE A 151 23.00 -5.33 -2.08
CA PHE A 151 23.73 -5.74 -0.90
C PHE A 151 22.96 -6.80 -0.11
N ASN A 152 23.66 -7.80 0.41
CA ASN A 152 23.07 -8.88 1.22
C ASN A 152 22.90 -8.45 2.68
N ARG A 153 23.93 -7.83 3.29
CA ARG A 153 23.99 -7.58 4.73
C ARG A 153 24.43 -6.17 5.09
N LEU A 154 23.83 -5.61 6.15
CA LEU A 154 24.23 -4.34 6.77
C LEU A 154 24.27 -4.49 8.30
N VAL A 155 25.44 -4.34 8.90
CA VAL A 155 25.65 -4.61 10.35
C VAL A 155 26.28 -3.42 11.06
N ALA A 156 25.71 -2.96 12.17
CA ALA A 156 26.27 -1.86 12.97
C ALA A 156 26.07 -2.02 14.49
N LEU A 157 26.98 -2.77 15.13
CA LEU A 157 26.82 -3.23 16.52
C LEU A 157 26.66 -2.09 17.55
N ASN A 158 27.44 -1.02 17.41
CA ASN A 158 27.43 0.13 18.32
C ASN A 158 26.25 1.10 18.09
N GLY A 159 25.52 0.95 16.98
CA GLY A 159 24.47 1.88 16.54
C GLY A 159 25.02 3.11 15.79
N VAL A 160 24.15 3.76 15.01
CA VAL A 160 24.53 4.81 14.04
C VAL A 160 23.50 5.94 14.03
N LYS A 161 23.92 7.20 13.85
CA LYS A 161 23.00 8.35 13.82
C LYS A 161 22.07 8.29 12.59
N SER A 162 22.66 8.10 11.42
CA SER A 162 21.94 7.93 10.16
C SER A 162 22.72 7.07 9.17
N ILE A 163 22.01 6.23 8.43
CA ILE A 163 22.50 5.45 7.30
C ILE A 163 21.59 5.81 6.12
N VAL A 164 22.18 6.30 5.02
CA VAL A 164 21.45 6.73 3.81
C VAL A 164 22.17 6.19 2.58
N LEU A 165 21.64 5.13 1.98
CA LEU A 165 22.24 4.39 0.87
C LEU A 165 21.40 4.57 -0.40
N ASN A 166 21.57 5.70 -1.11
CA ASN A 166 20.81 5.99 -2.33
C ASN A 166 21.25 5.04 -3.45
N GLY A 167 20.30 4.31 -4.04
CA GLY A 167 20.56 3.29 -5.08
C GLY A 167 21.01 1.92 -4.55
N PHE A 168 21.01 1.68 -3.23
CA PHE A 168 21.36 0.37 -2.68
C PHE A 168 20.11 -0.47 -2.39
N THR A 169 20.07 -1.68 -2.90
CA THR A 169 18.92 -2.60 -2.83
C THR A 169 19.26 -3.80 -1.94
N LEU A 170 18.44 -4.06 -0.90
CA LEU A 170 18.61 -5.22 -0.02
C LEU A 170 18.13 -6.47 -0.75
N ALA A 171 19.06 -7.35 -1.16
CA ALA A 171 18.79 -8.50 -2.01
C ALA A 171 19.83 -9.61 -1.80
N ARG A 172 19.50 -10.87 -2.11
CA ARG A 172 20.43 -11.99 -1.96
C ARG A 172 21.47 -11.98 -3.08
N THR A 173 22.69 -11.52 -2.77
CA THR A 173 23.79 -11.41 -3.74
C THR A 173 24.60 -12.71 -3.88
N VAL A 174 24.66 -13.53 -2.84
CA VAL A 174 25.37 -14.81 -2.81
C VAL A 174 24.36 -15.99 -2.79
N PRO A 175 24.33 -16.87 -3.80
CA PRO A 175 23.57 -18.12 -3.74
C PRO A 175 24.16 -19.07 -2.67
N PRO A 176 23.32 -19.77 -1.87
CA PRO A 176 23.83 -20.74 -0.92
C PRO A 176 24.54 -21.93 -1.61
N PRO A 177 25.61 -22.49 -1.03
CA PRO A 177 26.15 -23.78 -1.42
C PRO A 177 25.06 -24.87 -1.45
N ALA A 178 25.09 -25.72 -2.47
CA ALA A 178 24.06 -26.74 -2.68
C ALA A 178 23.87 -27.65 -1.45
N GLY A 179 22.64 -27.74 -0.96
CA GLY A 179 22.29 -28.51 0.25
C GLY A 179 22.45 -27.75 1.58
N THR A 180 22.87 -26.48 1.57
CA THR A 180 22.89 -25.61 2.76
C THR A 180 21.70 -24.66 2.78
N ALA A 181 21.27 -24.25 3.99
CA ALA A 181 20.25 -23.22 4.14
C ALA A 181 20.81 -21.84 3.72
N ALA A 182 19.96 -21.00 3.14
CA ALA A 182 20.35 -19.64 2.76
C ALA A 182 20.66 -18.79 4.00
N ASN A 183 21.83 -18.15 4.00
CA ASN A 183 22.00 -16.87 4.70
C ASN A 183 21.17 -15.86 3.89
N GLU A 184 19.99 -15.52 4.38
CA GLU A 184 19.15 -14.49 3.75
C GLU A 184 19.71 -13.08 3.98
N PRO A 185 19.29 -12.11 3.15
CA PRO A 185 19.58 -10.71 3.38
C PRO A 185 19.10 -10.21 4.75
N GLU A 186 19.96 -9.43 5.42
CA GLU A 186 19.76 -9.05 6.82
C GLU A 186 20.32 -7.65 7.12
N ILE A 187 19.57 -6.83 7.84
CA ILE A 187 20.04 -5.57 8.40
C ILE A 187 20.00 -5.66 9.93
N ASP A 188 21.14 -5.84 10.60
CA ASP A 188 21.24 -5.86 12.07
C ASP A 188 21.86 -4.58 12.62
N LEU A 189 21.03 -3.79 13.31
CA LEU A 189 21.39 -2.52 13.93
C LEU A 189 21.08 -2.60 15.44
N PRO A 190 21.80 -3.43 16.23
CA PRO A 190 21.41 -3.79 17.58
C PRO A 190 21.66 -2.64 18.57
N GLY A 191 22.62 -1.76 18.30
CA GLY A 191 22.79 -0.48 18.99
C GLY A 191 21.76 0.60 18.61
N GLY A 192 20.93 0.34 17.60
CA GLY A 192 19.88 1.23 17.11
C GLY A 192 20.34 2.22 16.03
N VAL A 193 19.36 2.85 15.38
CA VAL A 193 19.60 3.85 14.32
C VAL A 193 18.60 5.02 14.41
N GLY A 194 19.05 6.24 14.12
CA GLY A 194 18.16 7.42 14.08
C GLY A 194 17.37 7.54 12.76
N LEU A 195 18.06 7.37 11.63
CA LEU A 195 17.49 7.27 10.29
C LEU A 195 18.14 6.10 9.54
N LEU A 196 17.32 5.14 9.08
CA LEU A 196 17.72 4.14 8.08
C LEU A 196 17.02 4.49 6.76
N GLN A 197 17.79 4.62 5.70
CA GLN A 197 17.29 4.83 4.34
C GLN A 197 18.15 4.06 3.34
N PHE A 198 17.49 3.33 2.44
CA PHE A 198 18.08 2.67 1.27
C PHE A 198 17.05 2.69 0.12
N HIS A 199 17.31 2.03 -1.01
CA HIS A 199 16.37 1.99 -2.14
C HIS A 199 15.31 0.90 -1.96
N ASP A 200 15.45 -0.28 -2.56
CA ASP A 200 14.42 -1.32 -2.55
C ASP A 200 14.81 -2.54 -1.67
N ILE A 201 13.82 -3.39 -1.34
CA ILE A 201 14.03 -4.77 -0.86
C ILE A 201 13.57 -5.72 -1.96
N GLU A 202 14.43 -6.62 -2.41
CA GLU A 202 14.05 -7.75 -3.26
C GLU A 202 13.99 -9.04 -2.43
N ALA A 203 12.78 -9.57 -2.21
CA ALA A 203 12.53 -10.81 -1.50
C ALA A 203 11.89 -11.88 -2.42
N PRO A 204 12.68 -12.50 -3.33
CA PRO A 204 12.24 -13.64 -4.13
C PRO A 204 12.32 -14.93 -3.29
N ILE A 205 11.25 -15.22 -2.55
CA ILE A 205 11.16 -16.36 -1.64
C ILE A 205 10.62 -17.60 -2.38
N ASP A 206 11.50 -18.60 -2.53
CA ASP A 206 11.14 -19.93 -2.99
C ASP A 206 10.75 -20.84 -1.80
N LEU A 207 9.49 -21.27 -1.79
CA LEU A 207 8.96 -22.19 -0.80
C LEU A 207 9.61 -23.58 -0.88
N ALA A 208 10.06 -24.01 -2.07
CA ALA A 208 10.67 -25.33 -2.25
C ALA A 208 12.04 -25.45 -1.56
N THR A 209 12.76 -24.35 -1.36
CA THR A 209 14.07 -24.33 -0.70
C THR A 209 14.01 -24.06 0.80
N ASN A 210 12.81 -23.92 1.39
CA ASN A 210 12.62 -23.43 2.76
C ASN A 210 13.37 -22.10 3.03
N ALA A 211 13.34 -21.19 2.05
CA ALA A 211 13.95 -19.87 2.18
C ALA A 211 13.43 -19.14 3.44
N GLN A 212 14.33 -18.47 4.16
CA GLN A 212 13.98 -17.77 5.39
C GLN A 212 13.48 -16.34 5.05
N PRO A 213 12.92 -15.59 6.01
CA PRO A 213 12.51 -14.22 5.77
C PRO A 213 13.73 -13.28 5.64
N ILE A 214 13.59 -12.19 4.88
CA ILE A 214 14.52 -11.05 4.94
C ILE A 214 14.21 -10.23 6.19
N ASP A 215 15.20 -10.08 7.09
CA ASP A 215 15.00 -9.48 8.40
C ASP A 215 15.76 -8.15 8.56
N ILE A 216 15.03 -7.10 8.98
CA ILE A 216 15.58 -5.79 9.37
C ILE A 216 15.38 -5.63 10.87
N VAL A 217 16.44 -5.84 11.65
CA VAL A 217 16.46 -5.84 13.12
C VAL A 217 17.07 -4.55 13.63
N ILE A 218 16.35 -3.83 14.51
CA ILE A 218 16.80 -2.58 15.12
C ILE A 218 16.58 -2.63 16.62
N GLY A 219 17.68 -2.62 17.38
CA GLY A 219 17.69 -2.66 18.85
C GLY A 219 17.67 -4.07 19.44
N GLN A 220 18.60 -4.36 20.37
CA GLN A 220 18.63 -5.63 21.10
C GLN A 220 17.36 -5.86 21.94
N PRO A 221 16.80 -7.09 22.01
CA PRO A 221 15.57 -7.38 22.77
C PRO A 221 15.56 -6.93 24.23
N ASN A 222 16.70 -7.02 24.91
CA ASN A 222 16.85 -6.71 26.34
C ASN A 222 17.26 -5.25 26.62
N VAL A 223 17.52 -4.42 25.60
CA VAL A 223 18.00 -3.04 25.75
C VAL A 223 17.03 -2.08 25.07
N PRO A 224 16.35 -1.19 25.82
CA PRO A 224 15.45 -0.20 25.23
C PRO A 224 16.19 0.74 24.24
N LEU A 225 15.65 0.86 23.02
CA LEU A 225 16.16 1.82 22.03
C LEU A 225 16.17 3.25 22.57
N LYS A 226 17.37 3.86 22.61
CA LYS A 226 17.59 5.26 23.03
C LYS A 226 16.94 6.28 22.09
N VAL A 227 16.86 5.94 20.80
CA VAL A 227 16.31 6.77 19.73
C VAL A 227 15.25 5.97 18.97
N ALA A 228 14.11 6.59 18.68
CA ALA A 228 13.05 6.00 17.87
C ALA A 228 13.41 6.13 16.38
N PRO A 229 13.67 5.03 15.64
CA PRO A 229 14.13 5.12 14.25
C PRO A 229 13.09 5.76 13.33
N THR A 230 13.59 6.47 12.32
CA THR A 230 12.87 6.69 11.06
C THR A 230 13.40 5.72 10.02
N ILE A 231 12.53 4.91 9.41
CA ILE A 231 12.87 3.96 8.36
C ILE A 231 12.24 4.46 7.05
N ARG A 232 13.04 4.47 5.98
CA ARG A 232 12.64 4.84 4.63
C ARG A 232 13.22 3.85 3.63
N LEU A 233 12.42 3.51 2.64
CA LEU A 233 12.81 2.71 1.48
C LEU A 233 11.80 3.04 0.37
N ASP A 234 12.13 2.78 -0.89
CA ASP A 234 11.21 3.01 -1.98
C ASP A 234 10.25 1.81 -2.12
N ARG A 235 10.69 0.62 -2.51
CA ARG A 235 9.81 -0.53 -2.75
C ARG A 235 10.21 -1.78 -1.96
N ILE A 236 9.24 -2.64 -1.74
CA ILE A 236 9.42 -4.01 -1.23
C ILE A 236 8.82 -4.95 -2.27
N PHE A 237 9.69 -5.60 -3.04
CA PHE A 237 9.34 -6.64 -4.02
C PHE A 237 9.30 -8.00 -3.31
N ASN A 238 8.20 -8.23 -2.59
CA ASN A 238 7.94 -9.42 -1.80
C ASN A 238 7.25 -10.51 -2.65
N THR A 239 8.04 -11.36 -3.31
CA THR A 239 7.55 -12.34 -4.29
C THR A 239 7.69 -13.76 -3.77
N VAL A 240 6.56 -14.42 -3.50
CA VAL A 240 6.55 -15.82 -3.04
C VAL A 240 6.15 -16.74 -4.19
N PHE A 241 6.98 -17.74 -4.46
CA PHE A 241 6.73 -18.78 -5.45
C PHE A 241 7.18 -20.15 -4.92
N ASP A 242 6.88 -21.21 -5.66
CA ASP A 242 7.42 -22.55 -5.43
C ASP A 242 8.13 -22.97 -6.72
N SER A 243 9.41 -23.34 -6.66
CA SER A 243 10.16 -23.70 -7.86
C SER A 243 9.85 -25.09 -8.42
N THR A 244 9.17 -25.95 -7.67
CA THR A 244 8.73 -27.30 -8.07
C THR A 244 7.32 -27.33 -8.66
N GLN A 245 6.48 -26.35 -8.32
CA GLN A 245 5.09 -26.28 -8.78
C GLN A 245 4.91 -25.44 -10.06
N PHE A 246 4.09 -25.95 -10.99
CA PHE A 246 3.66 -25.26 -12.22
C PHE A 246 2.31 -24.54 -12.06
N ILE A 247 1.75 -24.55 -10.84
CA ILE A 247 0.49 -23.89 -10.48
C ILE A 247 0.76 -23.09 -9.21
N ASN A 248 0.19 -21.89 -9.11
CA ASN A 248 0.21 -21.08 -7.89
C ASN A 248 -0.32 -21.91 -6.70
N PRO A 249 0.32 -21.88 -5.51
CA PRO A 249 -0.11 -22.64 -4.34
C PRO A 249 -1.48 -22.13 -3.82
N ASN A 250 -2.54 -22.66 -4.43
CA ASN A 250 -3.90 -22.14 -4.33
C ASN A 250 -4.61 -22.64 -3.07
N GLY A 251 -4.75 -21.78 -2.05
CA GLY A 251 -5.80 -21.92 -1.04
C GLY A 251 -5.39 -21.57 0.38
N THR A 252 -4.12 -21.75 0.75
CA THR A 252 -3.64 -21.51 2.12
C THR A 252 -3.02 -20.12 2.23
N PRO A 253 -3.52 -19.23 3.11
CA PRO A 253 -2.89 -17.95 3.37
C PRO A 253 -1.45 -18.09 3.86
N GLN A 254 -0.55 -17.30 3.28
CA GLN A 254 0.87 -17.27 3.61
C GLN A 254 1.07 -16.58 4.98
N THR A 255 1.15 -17.37 6.05
CA THR A 255 1.10 -16.91 7.45
C THR A 255 2.46 -16.68 8.12
N THR A 256 3.56 -17.16 7.52
CA THR A 256 4.94 -16.84 7.93
C THR A 256 5.35 -15.52 7.26
N PRO A 257 5.96 -14.55 7.95
CA PRO A 257 6.42 -13.34 7.27
C PRO A 257 7.57 -13.68 6.30
N THR A 258 7.68 -12.95 5.20
CA THR A 258 8.76 -13.11 4.20
C THR A 258 9.69 -11.90 4.12
N VAL A 259 9.22 -10.76 4.63
CA VAL A 259 10.06 -9.62 5.00
C VAL A 259 9.63 -9.19 6.41
N ASN A 260 10.55 -9.10 7.37
CA ASN A 260 10.30 -8.52 8.69
C ASN A 260 11.02 -7.19 8.87
N ILE A 261 10.34 -6.25 9.53
CA ILE A 261 10.95 -5.02 10.08
C ILE A 261 10.71 -5.05 11.60
N VAL A 262 11.70 -5.50 12.35
CA VAL A 262 11.65 -5.73 13.80
C VAL A 262 12.37 -4.60 14.53
N VAL A 263 11.63 -3.82 15.31
CA VAL A 263 12.15 -2.67 16.06
C VAL A 263 11.84 -2.83 17.54
N ASN A 264 12.86 -3.04 18.39
CA ASN A 264 12.67 -3.16 19.84
C ASN A 264 12.48 -1.79 20.51
N GLY A 265 11.40 -1.11 20.14
CA GLY A 265 11.12 0.25 20.57
C GLY A 265 9.90 0.84 19.87
N GLN A 266 9.85 2.16 19.80
CA GLN A 266 8.84 2.87 19.02
C GLN A 266 9.47 3.37 17.72
N ILE A 267 8.72 3.30 16.61
CA ILE A 267 9.14 3.86 15.33
C ILE A 267 8.66 5.31 15.24
N HIS A 268 9.57 6.24 14.97
CA HIS A 268 9.22 7.64 14.74
C HIS A 268 8.50 7.83 13.40
N GLY A 269 9.00 7.18 12.35
CA GLY A 269 8.37 7.10 11.03
C GLY A 269 8.76 5.82 10.30
N LEU A 270 7.79 5.14 9.69
CA LEU A 270 8.02 4.16 8.63
C LEU A 270 7.36 4.71 7.37
N GLU A 271 8.13 4.87 6.31
CA GLU A 271 7.67 5.46 5.06
C GLU A 271 8.22 4.69 3.87
N PHE A 272 7.33 4.20 3.00
CA PHE A 272 7.72 3.53 1.76
C PHE A 272 6.79 3.86 0.59
N VAL A 273 7.25 3.63 -0.64
CA VAL A 273 6.43 3.79 -1.85
C VAL A 273 5.49 2.60 -2.02
N SER A 274 5.96 1.35 -2.04
CA SER A 274 5.08 0.20 -2.24
C SER A 274 5.55 -1.12 -1.62
N SER A 275 4.60 -2.02 -1.35
CA SER A 275 4.83 -3.44 -1.05
C SER A 275 3.98 -4.26 -2.01
N THR A 276 4.61 -4.98 -2.92
CA THR A 276 3.99 -5.80 -3.99
C THR A 276 4.87 -7.01 -4.30
N ASN A 277 4.44 -7.93 -5.16
CA ASN A 277 5.41 -8.80 -5.85
C ASN A 277 6.18 -7.99 -6.92
N GLN A 278 7.22 -8.61 -7.48
CA GLN A 278 8.02 -8.06 -8.57
C GLN A 278 7.22 -8.08 -9.89
N PRO A 279 7.28 -7.03 -10.72
CA PRO A 279 6.58 -7.00 -12.01
C PRO A 279 7.19 -8.01 -12.99
N VAL A 280 6.34 -8.71 -13.75
CA VAL A 280 6.78 -9.58 -14.84
C VAL A 280 7.05 -8.73 -16.09
N PRO A 281 8.23 -8.81 -16.73
CA PRO A 281 8.53 -8.08 -17.96
C PRO A 281 7.60 -8.43 -19.12
N ALA A 282 7.17 -7.41 -19.87
CA ALA A 282 6.22 -7.58 -20.97
C ALA A 282 6.82 -8.36 -22.15
N GLY A 283 6.07 -9.31 -22.70
CA GLY A 283 6.52 -10.22 -23.77
C GLY A 283 7.28 -11.46 -23.27
N ALA A 284 7.57 -11.55 -21.97
CA ALA A 284 8.21 -12.72 -21.35
C ALA A 284 7.22 -13.65 -20.64
N GLU A 285 5.94 -13.32 -20.58
CA GLU A 285 4.90 -14.00 -19.78
C GLU A 285 4.79 -15.49 -20.13
N TYR A 286 4.91 -15.83 -21.42
CA TYR A 286 4.90 -17.21 -21.93
C TYR A 286 6.08 -18.08 -21.44
N ARG A 287 7.12 -17.50 -20.84
CA ARG A 287 8.25 -18.22 -20.23
C ARG A 287 8.13 -18.37 -18.71
N PHE A 288 7.11 -17.80 -18.08
CA PHE A 288 6.90 -17.82 -16.63
C PHE A 288 5.64 -18.63 -16.23
N PRO A 289 5.71 -19.98 -16.17
CA PRO A 289 4.65 -20.77 -15.55
C PRO A 289 4.55 -20.57 -14.02
N LYS A 290 5.52 -19.88 -13.41
CA LYS A 290 5.60 -19.60 -11.97
C LYS A 290 4.95 -18.26 -11.64
N VAL A 291 3.64 -18.25 -11.40
CA VAL A 291 2.90 -17.06 -10.95
C VAL A 291 3.17 -16.80 -9.47
N GLY A 292 4.23 -16.06 -9.16
CA GLY A 292 4.56 -15.63 -7.80
C GLY A 292 3.53 -14.64 -7.22
N THR A 293 3.16 -14.83 -5.96
CA THR A 293 2.21 -13.98 -5.22
C THR A 293 2.92 -12.96 -4.33
N THR A 294 2.17 -12.01 -3.75
CA THR A 294 2.77 -11.08 -2.78
C THR A 294 2.88 -11.76 -1.40
N GLY A 295 4.10 -12.03 -0.95
CA GLY A 295 4.36 -12.54 0.40
C GLY A 295 4.05 -11.51 1.48
N ARG A 296 4.11 -11.90 2.75
CA ARG A 296 3.76 -10.98 3.84
C ARG A 296 4.93 -10.13 4.31
N THR A 297 4.74 -8.81 4.25
CA THR A 297 5.63 -7.80 4.84
C THR A 297 5.16 -7.48 6.26
N ALA A 298 5.94 -7.81 7.28
CA ALA A 298 5.55 -7.68 8.69
C ALA A 298 6.41 -6.68 9.49
N VAL A 299 5.77 -5.62 10.00
CA VAL A 299 6.40 -4.61 10.86
C VAL A 299 6.05 -4.88 12.32
N ARG A 300 7.06 -5.07 13.16
CA ARG A 300 6.93 -5.44 14.57
C ARG A 300 7.57 -4.36 15.44
N ALA A 301 6.75 -3.61 16.19
CA ALA A 301 7.20 -2.51 17.04
C ALA A 301 6.30 -2.30 18.27
N LEU A 302 6.79 -1.63 19.32
CA LEU A 302 5.96 -1.25 20.47
C LEU A 302 4.90 -0.20 20.10
N GLY A 303 5.09 0.55 19.01
CA GLY A 303 4.12 1.48 18.43
C GLY A 303 4.74 2.42 17.41
N ILE A 304 3.92 2.93 16.49
CA ILE A 304 4.36 3.75 15.36
C ILE A 304 3.78 5.16 15.44
N ASN A 305 4.62 6.18 15.25
CA ASN A 305 4.18 7.58 15.23
C ASN A 305 3.69 8.04 13.84
N ARG A 306 4.35 7.64 12.76
CA ARG A 306 3.91 7.86 11.37
C ARG A 306 4.14 6.60 10.54
N LEU A 307 3.08 6.04 9.98
CA LEU A 307 3.15 5.06 8.89
C LEU A 307 2.70 5.77 7.60
N LYS A 308 3.47 5.69 6.52
CA LYS A 308 3.08 6.21 5.21
C LYS A 308 3.46 5.24 4.11
N VAL A 309 2.47 4.83 3.31
CA VAL A 309 2.69 4.18 2.02
C VAL A 309 2.25 5.15 0.91
N VAL A 310 3.12 5.43 -0.06
CA VAL A 310 2.85 6.43 -1.11
C VAL A 310 2.01 5.85 -2.25
N GLY A 311 2.34 4.63 -2.66
CA GLY A 311 1.61 3.81 -3.62
C GLY A 311 0.88 2.66 -2.93
N THR A 312 0.89 1.50 -3.58
CA THR A 312 0.11 0.31 -3.18
C THR A 312 0.77 -0.44 -2.02
N ALA A 313 -0.04 -0.87 -1.06
CA ALA A 313 0.36 -1.77 0.02
C ALA A 313 -0.40 -3.09 -0.11
N ASN A 314 0.26 -4.14 -0.59
CA ASN A 314 -0.25 -5.51 -0.59
C ASN A 314 0.39 -6.29 0.57
N ASN A 315 -0.43 -7.02 1.33
CA ASN A 315 -0.04 -7.98 2.37
C ASN A 315 0.93 -7.40 3.42
N VAL A 316 0.58 -6.23 3.96
CA VAL A 316 1.37 -5.52 4.99
C VAL A 316 0.71 -5.63 6.36
N THR A 317 1.40 -6.19 7.35
CA THR A 317 0.98 -6.17 8.76
C THR A 317 1.80 -5.22 9.60
N VAL A 318 1.15 -4.49 10.51
CA VAL A 318 1.81 -3.74 11.59
C VAL A 318 1.29 -4.20 12.96
N SER A 319 2.19 -4.69 13.81
CA SER A 319 1.87 -5.28 15.13
C SER A 319 3.01 -5.03 16.14
N ARG A 320 2.88 -5.58 17.35
CA ARG A 320 3.97 -5.73 18.33
C ARG A 320 4.46 -7.17 18.41
N GLY A 321 3.54 -8.13 18.46
CA GLY A 321 3.82 -9.56 18.52
C GLY A 321 4.18 -10.16 17.16
N ALA A 322 4.81 -11.33 17.20
CA ALA A 322 5.21 -12.07 15.99
C ALA A 322 4.00 -12.47 15.13
N GLU A 323 2.90 -12.84 15.80
CA GLU A 323 1.59 -13.13 15.23
C GLU A 323 0.63 -11.99 15.60
N PRO A 324 0.00 -11.30 14.62
CA PRO A 324 -0.95 -10.24 14.90
C PRO A 324 -2.30 -10.80 15.35
N PHE A 325 -3.07 -9.97 16.06
CA PHE A 325 -4.47 -10.15 16.44
C PHE A 325 -4.79 -11.30 17.42
N GLN A 326 -3.80 -12.09 17.86
CA GLN A 326 -4.03 -13.23 18.76
C GLN A 326 -4.43 -12.81 20.18
N THR A 327 -3.80 -11.75 20.70
CA THR A 327 -3.90 -11.36 22.13
C THR A 327 -3.72 -9.86 22.33
N SER A 328 -4.10 -9.36 23.51
CA SER A 328 -3.82 -7.97 23.93
C SER A 328 -2.33 -7.64 24.01
N PHE A 329 -1.45 -8.66 23.95
CA PHE A 329 0.00 -8.51 23.84
C PHE A 329 0.51 -8.48 22.38
N SER A 330 -0.25 -8.98 21.41
CA SER A 330 0.11 -8.92 19.98
C SER A 330 0.01 -7.53 19.35
N GLY A 331 -0.96 -6.70 19.75
CA GLY A 331 -1.15 -5.37 19.17
C GLY A 331 -0.18 -4.30 19.69
N MET A 332 0.12 -3.30 18.86
CA MET A 332 0.92 -2.13 19.22
C MET A 332 0.30 -1.32 20.37
N LYS A 333 1.12 -0.65 21.19
CA LYS A 333 0.64 0.24 22.28
C LYS A 333 -0.01 1.53 21.75
N ARG A 334 0.31 1.95 20.53
CA ARG A 334 -0.29 3.12 19.84
C ARG A 334 0.03 3.13 18.34
N LEU A 335 -0.84 3.80 17.57
CA LEU A 335 -0.56 4.26 16.20
C LEU A 335 -1.03 5.72 16.05
N ASN A 336 -0.11 6.69 15.97
CA ASN A 336 -0.55 8.09 15.89
C ASN A 336 -1.17 8.40 14.51
N ARG A 337 -0.49 8.12 13.40
CA ARG A 337 -1.02 8.36 12.05
C ARG A 337 -0.59 7.23 11.10
N ALA A 338 -1.53 6.71 10.30
CA ALA A 338 -1.23 5.91 9.13
C ALA A 338 -1.93 6.46 7.87
N SER A 339 -1.23 6.47 6.73
CA SER A 339 -1.80 6.89 5.44
C SER A 339 -1.30 6.04 4.27
N PHE A 340 -2.22 5.60 3.41
CA PHE A 340 -1.97 4.76 2.24
C PHE A 340 -2.44 5.49 0.97
N GLY A 341 -1.52 5.75 0.03
CA GLY A 341 -1.76 6.56 -1.16
C GLY A 341 -2.34 5.78 -2.36
N GLY A 342 -1.84 4.57 -2.59
CA GLY A 342 -2.43 3.58 -3.50
C GLY A 342 -3.46 2.70 -2.79
N ASN A 343 -3.83 1.58 -3.40
CA ASN A 343 -4.74 0.62 -2.77
C ASN A 343 -4.04 -0.08 -1.59
N ALA A 344 -4.80 -0.37 -0.53
CA ALA A 344 -4.32 -1.12 0.62
C ALA A 344 -5.00 -2.50 0.62
N ASP A 345 -4.35 -3.54 0.09
CA ASP A 345 -4.89 -4.90 0.06
C ASP A 345 -4.16 -5.83 1.04
N ALA A 346 -4.88 -6.77 1.65
CA ALA A 346 -4.43 -7.63 2.75
C ALA A 346 -3.69 -6.86 3.88
N VAL A 347 -4.10 -5.62 4.16
CA VAL A 347 -3.46 -4.76 5.17
C VAL A 347 -4.03 -5.04 6.56
N GLY A 348 -3.15 -5.44 7.48
CA GLY A 348 -3.44 -5.70 8.89
C GLY A 348 -2.83 -4.64 9.82
N ILE A 349 -3.65 -3.98 10.63
CA ILE A 349 -3.22 -2.97 11.60
C ILE A 349 -3.66 -3.41 13.00
N ASP A 350 -2.74 -3.99 13.78
CA ASP A 350 -3.03 -4.51 15.12
C ASP A 350 -2.58 -3.56 16.24
N VAL A 351 -3.53 -2.98 16.98
CA VAL A 351 -3.26 -1.97 18.00
C VAL A 351 -4.08 -2.22 19.27
N SER A 352 -3.41 -2.67 20.34
CA SER A 352 -3.98 -2.82 21.68
C SER A 352 -4.05 -1.48 22.45
N GLY A 353 -4.27 -0.39 21.71
CA GLY A 353 -4.19 0.99 22.19
C GLY A 353 -4.85 1.96 21.20
N PRO A 354 -4.69 3.28 21.38
CA PRO A 354 -5.36 4.27 20.53
C PRO A 354 -4.71 4.42 19.14
N ILE A 355 -5.56 4.52 18.12
CA ILE A 355 -5.20 5.00 16.78
C ILE A 355 -5.71 6.44 16.64
N ARG A 356 -4.86 7.45 16.39
CA ARG A 356 -5.37 8.84 16.26
C ARG A 356 -5.94 9.14 14.87
N SER A 357 -5.34 8.63 13.80
CA SER A 357 -5.82 8.87 12.43
C SER A 357 -5.41 7.78 11.44
N LEU A 358 -6.37 7.34 10.62
CA LEU A 358 -6.21 6.44 9.47
C LEU A 358 -6.67 7.16 8.20
N LYS A 359 -5.90 7.05 7.12
CA LYS A 359 -6.27 7.62 5.81
C LYS A 359 -5.95 6.71 4.63
N PHE A 360 -6.98 6.37 3.85
CA PHE A 360 -6.89 5.57 2.63
C PHE A 360 -7.28 6.47 1.44
N TYR A 361 -6.30 6.86 0.62
CA TYR A 361 -6.52 7.74 -0.54
C TYR A 361 -7.06 6.99 -1.77
N ARG A 362 -6.81 5.69 -1.82
CA ARG A 362 -7.56 4.66 -2.55
C ARG A 362 -7.95 3.59 -1.52
N GLY A 363 -8.88 2.71 -1.85
CA GLY A 363 -9.59 1.87 -0.87
C GLY A 363 -8.73 0.89 -0.06
N LEU A 364 -9.39 0.30 0.94
CA LEU A 364 -8.88 -0.81 1.76
C LEU A 364 -9.60 -2.11 1.36
N GLY A 365 -8.84 -3.19 1.24
CA GLY A 365 -9.30 -4.52 0.88
C GLY A 365 -9.23 -4.86 -0.61
N SER A 366 -9.45 -6.15 -0.90
CA SER A 366 -9.23 -6.76 -2.21
C SER A 366 -10.47 -6.66 -3.09
N PRO A 367 -10.36 -6.51 -4.42
CA PRO A 367 -11.52 -6.62 -5.32
C PRO A 367 -12.11 -8.04 -5.42
N ILE A 368 -11.39 -9.06 -4.93
CA ILE A 368 -11.78 -10.49 -4.97
C ILE A 368 -13.18 -10.72 -4.36
N GLY A 369 -13.96 -11.61 -4.98
CA GLY A 369 -15.29 -12.02 -4.53
C GLY A 369 -16.47 -11.45 -5.33
N THR A 370 -16.21 -10.57 -6.32
CA THR A 370 -17.24 -10.05 -7.24
C THR A 370 -16.93 -10.38 -8.69
N PRO A 371 -17.94 -10.59 -9.56
CA PRO A 371 -17.71 -10.71 -10.99
C PRO A 371 -16.97 -9.49 -11.53
N ILE A 372 -15.89 -9.75 -12.26
CA ILE A 372 -15.10 -8.74 -12.96
C ILE A 372 -15.92 -8.23 -14.14
N ASN A 373 -15.99 -6.91 -14.38
CA ASN A 373 -16.68 -6.43 -15.57
C ASN A 373 -15.88 -6.77 -16.84
N ALA A 374 -16.55 -7.02 -17.97
CA ALA A 374 -15.87 -7.35 -19.23
C ALA A 374 -14.90 -6.26 -19.71
N THR A 375 -15.06 -5.01 -19.24
CA THR A 375 -14.16 -3.87 -19.48
C THR A 375 -12.86 -3.89 -18.67
N GLU A 376 -12.72 -4.82 -17.71
CA GLU A 376 -11.53 -4.98 -16.88
C GLU A 376 -10.68 -6.20 -17.31
N TYR A 377 -11.06 -6.89 -18.41
CA TYR A 377 -10.20 -7.87 -19.09
C TYR A 377 -8.96 -7.18 -19.68
N GLY A 378 -7.78 -7.77 -19.49
CA GLY A 378 -6.50 -7.24 -19.97
C GLY A 378 -5.67 -6.53 -18.89
N TYR A 379 -6.25 -6.27 -17.71
CA TYR A 379 -5.46 -6.07 -16.49
C TYR A 379 -4.98 -7.43 -15.96
N PRO A 380 -3.81 -7.52 -15.30
CA PRO A 380 -3.42 -8.76 -14.61
C PRO A 380 -4.47 -9.12 -13.55
N GLU A 381 -4.75 -10.43 -13.41
CA GLU A 381 -5.66 -10.95 -12.38
C GLU A 381 -5.27 -10.38 -11.01
N PRO A 382 -6.23 -9.96 -10.14
CA PRO A 382 -5.94 -9.45 -8.81
C PRO A 382 -5.00 -10.37 -8.03
N GLN A 383 -3.72 -10.01 -7.99
CA GLN A 383 -2.65 -10.87 -7.52
C GLN A 383 -2.91 -11.22 -6.06
N ARG A 384 -3.02 -12.52 -5.79
CA ARG A 384 -3.60 -13.06 -4.55
C ARG A 384 -2.86 -12.54 -3.31
N GLY A 385 -3.42 -11.48 -2.73
CA GLY A 385 -2.98 -10.91 -1.45
C GLY A 385 -3.37 -11.86 -0.33
N TYR A 386 -2.56 -12.89 -0.11
CA TYR A 386 -2.83 -13.91 0.88
C TYR A 386 -2.87 -13.29 2.29
N PRO A 387 -4.00 -13.36 3.01
CA PRO A 387 -4.21 -12.51 4.16
C PRO A 387 -3.39 -12.96 5.38
N SER A 388 -2.88 -11.97 6.12
CA SER A 388 -2.45 -12.19 7.50
C SER A 388 -3.60 -12.79 8.32
N PHE A 389 -3.42 -14.00 8.80
CA PHE A 389 -4.37 -14.70 9.67
C PHE A 389 -5.78 -14.93 9.04
N GLY A 390 -5.84 -15.20 7.73
CA GLY A 390 -7.06 -15.73 7.07
C GLY A 390 -8.15 -14.71 6.74
N LEU A 391 -7.92 -13.42 6.99
CA LEU A 391 -8.89 -12.35 6.82
C LEU A 391 -8.77 -11.66 5.46
N TYR A 392 -9.51 -12.14 4.47
CA TYR A 392 -9.56 -11.55 3.13
C TYR A 392 -9.80 -10.03 3.17
N GLY A 393 -8.97 -9.27 2.45
CA GLY A 393 -9.07 -7.82 2.29
C GLY A 393 -8.37 -6.98 3.36
N GLY A 394 -8.89 -6.86 4.58
CA GLY A 394 -8.15 -6.09 5.62
C GLY A 394 -8.78 -6.06 7.01
N LEU A 395 -7.92 -5.92 8.03
CA LEU A 395 -8.33 -5.78 9.44
C LEU A 395 -7.60 -4.62 10.12
N VAL A 396 -8.35 -3.82 10.87
CA VAL A 396 -7.86 -2.82 11.81
C VAL A 396 -8.44 -3.13 13.20
N THR A 397 -7.58 -3.26 14.22
CA THR A 397 -7.98 -3.32 15.64
C THR A 397 -7.47 -2.08 16.39
N ALA A 398 -8.23 -1.62 17.37
CA ALA A 398 -7.89 -0.48 18.21
C ALA A 398 -8.57 -0.56 19.58
N THR A 399 -8.04 0.16 20.57
CA THR A 399 -8.87 0.62 21.70
C THR A 399 -9.83 1.71 21.20
N ASP A 400 -9.32 2.88 20.82
CA ASP A 400 -10.11 3.98 20.25
C ASP A 400 -9.55 4.39 18.88
N ILE A 401 -10.42 4.81 17.95
CA ILE A 401 -10.03 5.36 16.64
C ILE A 401 -10.47 6.82 16.53
N GLY A 402 -9.52 7.76 16.55
CA GLY A 402 -9.81 9.19 16.49
C GLY A 402 -10.47 9.64 15.19
N GLN A 403 -9.88 9.26 14.05
CA GLN A 403 -10.42 9.56 12.73
C GLN A 403 -10.10 8.49 11.69
N ILE A 404 -11.06 8.22 10.80
CA ILE A 404 -10.88 7.49 9.55
C ILE A 404 -11.30 8.38 8.38
N GLN A 405 -10.48 8.42 7.33
CA GLN A 405 -10.82 8.95 6.02
C GLN A 405 -10.55 7.87 4.98
N ALA A 406 -11.53 7.54 4.14
CA ALA A 406 -11.30 6.62 3.02
C ALA A 406 -12.00 7.08 1.74
N ALA A 407 -11.24 7.06 0.65
CA ALA A 407 -11.67 7.40 -0.71
C ALA A 407 -11.67 6.13 -1.59
N PRO A 408 -12.34 6.12 -2.75
CA PRO A 408 -12.61 4.88 -3.46
C PRO A 408 -11.34 4.38 -4.19
N ALA A 409 -11.18 3.06 -4.25
CA ALA A 409 -10.11 2.38 -4.96
C ALA A 409 -10.16 2.64 -6.47
N ASN A 410 -11.36 2.58 -7.04
CA ASN A 410 -11.66 2.79 -8.45
C ASN A 410 -12.81 3.79 -8.66
N ARG A 411 -13.09 4.12 -9.92
CA ARG A 411 -14.32 4.80 -10.33
C ARG A 411 -15.20 3.79 -11.04
N GLN A 412 -16.50 3.80 -10.78
CA GLN A 412 -17.47 2.99 -11.53
C GLN A 412 -18.08 3.87 -12.63
N LEU A 413 -18.10 3.36 -13.87
CA LEU A 413 -18.83 3.98 -14.97
C LEU A 413 -20.27 3.51 -14.90
N LEU A 414 -21.18 4.39 -14.48
CA LEU A 414 -22.61 4.13 -14.49
C LEU A 414 -23.18 4.55 -15.84
N THR A 415 -23.90 3.66 -16.51
CA THR A 415 -24.74 4.03 -17.65
C THR A 415 -25.89 4.92 -17.19
N ALA A 416 -26.20 5.96 -17.95
CA ALA A 416 -27.41 6.72 -17.72
C ALA A 416 -28.63 5.86 -18.05
N HIS A 417 -29.44 5.50 -17.05
CA HIS A 417 -30.80 4.97 -17.27
C HIS A 417 -31.72 6.08 -17.78
N ASN A 418 -31.52 6.51 -19.03
CA ASN A 418 -32.45 7.38 -19.72
C ASN A 418 -33.73 6.57 -20.05
N PRO A 419 -34.91 6.90 -19.49
CA PRO A 419 -36.14 6.14 -19.75
C PRO A 419 -36.50 6.11 -21.24
N ASP A 420 -36.21 7.19 -21.97
CA ASP A 420 -36.44 7.28 -23.43
C ASP A 420 -35.66 6.21 -24.21
N PHE A 421 -34.50 5.76 -23.69
CA PHE A 421 -33.68 4.75 -24.36
C PHE A 421 -34.33 3.37 -24.28
N ILE A 422 -34.96 3.06 -23.15
CA ILE A 422 -35.70 1.80 -22.90
C ILE A 422 -37.07 1.83 -23.59
N GLN A 423 -37.71 2.99 -23.67
CA GLN A 423 -39.07 3.13 -24.23
C GLN A 423 -39.10 3.37 -25.75
N LEU A 424 -38.14 4.13 -26.30
CA LEU A 424 -38.19 4.61 -27.70
C LEU A 424 -37.17 3.95 -28.64
N HIS A 425 -36.38 2.96 -28.16
CA HIS A 425 -35.43 2.17 -28.97
C HIS A 425 -34.43 2.99 -29.81
N ARG A 426 -34.09 4.23 -29.38
CA ARG A 426 -33.19 5.11 -30.12
C ARG A 426 -31.73 4.74 -29.90
N THR A 427 -31.04 4.29 -30.95
CA THR A 427 -29.61 3.96 -30.99
C THR A 427 -28.72 5.22 -30.88
N GLY A 428 -28.70 5.84 -29.71
CA GLY A 428 -27.77 6.91 -29.34
C GLY A 428 -26.51 6.38 -28.62
N SER A 429 -25.45 7.19 -28.57
CA SER A 429 -24.22 6.84 -27.84
C SER A 429 -24.50 6.72 -26.33
N THR A 430 -24.16 5.58 -25.73
CA THR A 430 -24.28 5.34 -24.29
C THR A 430 -23.45 6.36 -23.51
N THR A 431 -24.12 7.24 -22.77
CA THR A 431 -23.45 8.24 -21.93
C THR A 431 -23.16 7.64 -20.56
N PHE A 432 -21.87 7.55 -20.21
CA PHE A 432 -21.41 7.04 -18.92
C PHE A 432 -21.07 8.20 -17.97
N TYR A 433 -21.49 8.08 -16.72
CA TYR A 433 -21.11 8.99 -15.63
C TYR A 433 -20.20 8.28 -14.63
N ALA A 434 -19.07 8.91 -14.30
CA ALA A 434 -18.10 8.35 -13.36
C ALA A 434 -18.52 8.57 -11.90
N ALA A 435 -18.98 7.52 -11.24
CA ALA A 435 -19.29 7.48 -9.82
C ALA A 435 -18.08 7.00 -8.98
N PRO A 436 -18.04 7.32 -7.66
CA PRO A 436 -17.16 6.64 -6.72
C PRO A 436 -17.35 5.12 -6.76
N GLY A 437 -16.26 4.35 -6.90
CA GLY A 437 -16.29 2.89 -6.84
C GLY A 437 -16.27 2.36 -5.40
N ARG A 438 -15.53 1.26 -5.13
CA ARG A 438 -15.49 0.67 -3.78
C ARG A 438 -14.50 1.39 -2.87
N THR A 439 -14.86 1.56 -1.60
CA THR A 439 -13.99 2.13 -0.54
C THR A 439 -13.40 1.04 0.35
N PHE A 440 -14.26 0.10 0.75
CA PHE A 440 -13.95 -1.04 1.59
C PHE A 440 -14.54 -2.28 0.91
N ASN A 441 -13.74 -3.31 0.68
CA ASN A 441 -14.22 -4.61 0.18
C ASN A 441 -13.59 -5.75 0.98
N ASN A 442 -14.41 -6.51 1.71
CA ASN A 442 -13.96 -7.45 2.75
C ASN A 442 -13.02 -6.74 3.76
N VAL A 443 -13.60 -5.92 4.64
CA VAL A 443 -12.80 -5.11 5.59
C VAL A 443 -13.43 -5.10 6.96
N ALA A 444 -12.65 -5.38 8.00
CA ALA A 444 -13.05 -5.21 9.38
C ALA A 444 -12.31 -4.03 10.02
N ILE A 445 -13.05 -3.09 10.61
CA ILE A 445 -12.50 -2.03 11.46
C ILE A 445 -13.15 -2.14 12.83
N ALA A 446 -12.42 -2.74 13.77
CA ALA A 446 -12.87 -3.03 15.12
C ALA A 446 -12.21 -2.09 16.15
N SER A 447 -13.02 -1.55 17.05
CA SER A 447 -12.59 -0.74 18.19
C SER A 447 -13.29 -1.23 19.46
N SER A 448 -12.53 -1.63 20.47
CA SER A 448 -13.10 -2.07 21.76
C SER A 448 -13.71 -0.90 22.54
N GLY A 449 -13.17 0.31 22.36
CA GLY A 449 -13.72 1.60 22.79
C GLY A 449 -14.60 2.27 21.73
N SER A 450 -14.24 3.49 21.30
CA SER A 450 -15.06 4.36 20.45
C SER A 450 -14.35 4.89 19.20
N LEU A 451 -15.16 5.36 18.23
CA LEU A 451 -14.70 6.01 17.01
C LEU A 451 -15.12 7.48 16.97
N GLY A 452 -14.15 8.38 16.79
CA GLY A 452 -14.35 9.82 16.81
C GLY A 452 -15.02 10.35 15.53
N SER A 453 -14.45 10.07 14.37
CA SER A 453 -15.04 10.42 13.08
C SER A 453 -14.66 9.44 11.97
N ALA A 454 -15.61 9.13 11.09
CA ALA A 454 -15.37 8.36 9.87
C ALA A 454 -16.01 9.09 8.69
N THR A 455 -15.21 9.33 7.65
CA THR A 455 -15.68 9.88 6.37
C THR A 455 -15.23 8.96 5.25
N THR A 456 -16.20 8.40 4.54
CA THR A 456 -16.04 7.34 3.54
C THR A 456 -16.76 7.74 2.26
N VAL A 457 -16.10 7.57 1.10
CA VAL A 457 -16.61 7.97 -0.22
C VAL A 457 -16.40 6.81 -1.19
N GLY A 458 -17.51 6.29 -1.73
CA GLY A 458 -17.58 5.00 -2.41
C GLY A 458 -18.30 3.92 -1.59
N THR A 459 -18.58 2.81 -2.24
CA THR A 459 -19.40 1.70 -1.71
C THR A 459 -18.60 0.77 -0.78
N HIS A 460 -19.24 0.28 0.29
CA HIS A 460 -18.71 -0.81 1.11
C HIS A 460 -19.32 -2.14 0.67
N VAL A 461 -18.51 -3.21 0.62
CA VAL A 461 -18.93 -4.55 0.22
C VAL A 461 -18.37 -5.58 1.22
N ALA A 462 -19.23 -6.44 1.79
CA ALA A 462 -18.85 -7.47 2.78
C ALA A 462 -18.04 -6.94 4.00
N SER A 463 -18.19 -5.66 4.34
CA SER A 463 -17.32 -4.95 5.30
C SER A 463 -18.03 -4.55 6.59
N GLU A 464 -17.29 -4.49 7.70
CA GLU A 464 -17.79 -4.06 9.00
C GLU A 464 -16.97 -2.95 9.64
N VAL A 465 -17.68 -1.98 10.24
CA VAL A 465 -17.11 -0.98 11.16
C VAL A 465 -17.80 -1.11 12.51
N LYS A 466 -17.04 -1.53 13.53
CA LYS A 466 -17.54 -1.90 14.87
C LYS A 466 -16.87 -1.06 15.97
N THR A 467 -17.67 -0.49 16.86
CA THR A 467 -17.20 0.09 18.13
C THR A 467 -17.82 -0.62 19.33
N GLY A 468 -17.14 -0.63 20.48
CA GLY A 468 -17.54 -1.42 21.65
C GLY A 468 -17.28 -2.92 21.49
N PHE A 469 -16.47 -3.29 20.50
CA PHE A 469 -16.23 -4.66 20.06
C PHE A 469 -14.74 -4.99 20.15
N ASP A 470 -14.40 -5.87 21.08
CA ASP A 470 -13.07 -6.48 21.16
C ASP A 470 -12.97 -7.64 20.16
N TYR A 471 -12.17 -7.42 19.12
CA TYR A 471 -11.88 -8.41 18.09
C TYR A 471 -11.18 -9.66 18.65
N GLN A 472 -10.29 -9.49 19.63
CA GLN A 472 -9.43 -10.57 20.14
C GLN A 472 -10.23 -11.54 21.02
N SER A 473 -11.16 -11.00 21.84
CA SER A 473 -12.19 -11.81 22.50
C SER A 473 -13.08 -12.57 21.52
N TYR A 474 -13.45 -11.96 20.39
CA TYR A 474 -14.26 -12.61 19.37
C TYR A 474 -13.53 -13.76 18.67
N THR A 475 -12.26 -13.61 18.30
CA THR A 475 -11.46 -14.72 17.74
C THR A 475 -11.18 -15.84 18.75
N ALA A 476 -11.17 -15.53 20.05
CA ALA A 476 -11.12 -16.54 21.11
C ALA A 476 -12.48 -17.24 21.37
N GLY A 477 -13.49 -17.05 20.51
CA GLY A 477 -14.82 -17.66 20.65
C GLY A 477 -15.70 -17.04 21.75
N LEU A 478 -15.27 -15.94 22.36
CA LEU A 478 -16.02 -15.25 23.41
C LEU A 478 -16.89 -14.13 22.81
N GLU A 479 -17.84 -13.62 23.59
CA GLU A 479 -18.59 -12.43 23.19
C GLU A 479 -17.64 -11.22 23.01
N GLY A 480 -17.56 -10.69 21.79
CA GLY A 480 -16.72 -9.52 21.47
C GLY A 480 -17.34 -8.18 21.88
N VAL A 481 -18.67 -8.07 22.00
CA VAL A 481 -19.35 -6.82 22.38
C VAL A 481 -19.26 -6.63 23.90
N ARG A 482 -18.39 -5.71 24.35
CA ARG A 482 -18.01 -5.62 25.78
C ARG A 482 -18.15 -4.24 26.43
N ALA A 483 -18.05 -3.16 25.66
CA ALA A 483 -17.97 -1.81 26.24
C ALA A 483 -19.00 -0.83 25.65
N PRO A 484 -19.52 0.13 26.45
CA PRO A 484 -20.28 1.26 25.93
C PRO A 484 -19.45 2.10 24.96
N SER A 485 -19.93 2.28 23.74
CA SER A 485 -19.19 2.95 22.67
C SER A 485 -19.97 4.03 21.95
N ARG A 486 -19.28 4.81 21.11
CA ARG A 486 -19.91 5.73 20.18
C ARG A 486 -19.14 5.83 18.86
N ILE A 487 -19.91 6.06 17.80
CA ILE A 487 -19.43 6.65 16.56
C ILE A 487 -19.91 8.12 16.56
N ARG A 488 -19.01 9.07 16.84
CA ARG A 488 -19.38 10.49 17.11
C ARG A 488 -19.75 11.30 15.85
N ASN A 489 -19.16 11.00 14.70
CA ASN A 489 -19.58 11.53 13.40
C ASN A 489 -19.26 10.54 12.27
N TYR A 490 -20.29 9.96 11.66
CA TYR A 490 -20.17 9.07 10.50
C TYR A 490 -20.70 9.75 9.23
N GLN A 491 -19.98 9.67 8.11
CA GLN A 491 -20.35 10.27 6.83
C GLN A 491 -20.01 9.34 5.67
N GLN A 492 -21.02 8.75 5.05
CA GLN A 492 -20.88 7.76 3.97
C GLN A 492 -21.55 8.25 2.69
N HIS A 493 -20.76 8.39 1.62
CA HIS A 493 -21.19 8.84 0.29
C HIS A 493 -20.96 7.72 -0.73
N GLY A 494 -21.89 6.76 -0.75
CA GLY A 494 -21.79 5.50 -1.49
C GLY A 494 -22.58 4.42 -0.75
N ASP A 495 -22.80 3.28 -1.40
CA ASP A 495 -23.74 2.26 -0.91
C ASP A 495 -23.13 1.38 0.19
N LEU A 496 -23.98 0.65 0.89
CA LEU A 496 -23.57 -0.47 1.75
C LEU A 496 -24.16 -1.75 1.14
N VAL A 497 -23.31 -2.69 0.73
CA VAL A 497 -23.69 -4.00 0.20
C VAL A 497 -23.21 -5.07 1.19
N ASP A 498 -24.14 -5.78 1.83
CA ASP A 498 -23.86 -6.75 2.91
C ASP A 498 -22.79 -6.24 3.88
N SER A 499 -22.95 -4.99 4.33
CA SER A 499 -21.95 -4.23 5.08
C SER A 499 -22.57 -3.50 6.26
N VAL A 500 -21.92 -3.58 7.42
CA VAL A 500 -22.50 -3.25 8.73
C VAL A 500 -21.69 -2.18 9.45
N VAL A 501 -22.37 -1.17 10.00
CA VAL A 501 -21.78 -0.13 10.85
C VAL A 501 -22.49 -0.17 12.20
N SER A 502 -21.78 -0.58 13.25
CA SER A 502 -22.41 -0.83 14.56
C SER A 502 -21.63 -0.26 15.74
N ALA A 503 -22.36 0.06 16.81
CA ALA A 503 -21.79 0.55 18.07
C ALA A 503 -22.45 -0.17 19.25
N THR A 504 -21.67 -0.98 19.97
CA THR A 504 -22.08 -1.85 21.10
C THR A 504 -23.39 -2.59 20.81
N TYR A 505 -23.39 -3.39 19.74
CA TYR A 505 -24.56 -4.10 19.25
C TYR A 505 -24.17 -5.52 18.83
N ARG A 506 -24.89 -6.52 19.34
CA ARG A 506 -24.66 -7.95 19.07
C ARG A 506 -25.77 -8.49 18.18
N ALA A 507 -25.38 -9.00 17.02
CA ALA A 507 -26.26 -9.84 16.21
C ALA A 507 -26.53 -11.17 16.91
N VAL A 508 -27.72 -11.73 16.73
CA VAL A 508 -28.04 -13.11 17.12
C VAL A 508 -27.98 -14.02 15.89
N ASP A 509 -27.54 -15.28 16.07
CA ASP A 509 -27.38 -16.31 15.03
C ASP A 509 -26.55 -15.90 13.79
N GLY A 510 -25.72 -14.86 13.93
CA GLY A 510 -24.94 -14.29 12.83
C GLY A 510 -25.74 -13.41 11.85
N VAL A 511 -26.95 -12.96 12.23
CA VAL A 511 -27.85 -12.20 11.35
C VAL A 511 -28.22 -10.85 11.98
N TYR A 512 -27.74 -9.75 11.42
CA TYR A 512 -28.13 -8.41 11.84
C TYR A 512 -29.54 -8.04 11.39
N GLY A 513 -30.36 -7.55 12.33
CA GLY A 513 -31.73 -7.11 12.07
C GLY A 513 -32.79 -8.21 12.14
N ASN A 514 -32.46 -9.38 12.71
CA ASN A 514 -33.39 -10.51 12.81
C ASN A 514 -34.52 -10.34 13.86
N GLY A 515 -34.47 -9.27 14.67
CA GLY A 515 -35.44 -8.98 15.73
C GLY A 515 -35.05 -9.46 17.13
N ASN A 516 -34.12 -10.42 17.24
CA ASN A 516 -33.63 -10.99 18.51
C ASN A 516 -32.34 -10.32 19.01
N ASP A 517 -31.76 -9.40 18.23
CA ASP A 517 -30.48 -8.74 18.50
C ASP A 517 -30.38 -7.97 19.83
N THR A 518 -29.21 -8.05 20.47
CA THR A 518 -28.93 -7.33 21.73
C THR A 518 -28.30 -5.96 21.47
N ALA A 519 -29.12 -4.91 21.57
CA ALA A 519 -28.69 -3.52 21.47
C ALA A 519 -28.14 -2.97 22.81
N GLY A 520 -26.83 -3.11 23.02
CA GLY A 520 -26.11 -2.53 24.17
C GLY A 520 -26.06 -0.99 24.17
N PRO A 521 -25.40 -0.35 25.16
CA PRO A 521 -25.45 1.11 25.39
C PRO A 521 -24.79 2.02 24.32
N GLY A 522 -24.52 1.51 23.12
CA GLY A 522 -23.81 2.21 22.05
C GLY A 522 -24.65 3.22 21.26
N LYS A 523 -23.95 4.16 20.59
CA LYS A 523 -24.56 5.34 19.95
C LYS A 523 -23.88 5.71 18.63
N ILE A 524 -24.65 5.93 17.55
CA ILE A 524 -24.12 6.38 16.25
C ILE A 524 -24.74 7.73 15.90
N ARG A 525 -23.91 8.72 15.55
CA ARG A 525 -24.36 9.98 14.92
C ARG A 525 -23.76 10.09 13.53
N GLY A 526 -24.55 10.42 12.52
CA GLY A 526 -24.02 10.56 11.16
C GLY A 526 -25.00 11.00 10.07
N ARG A 527 -24.52 10.90 8.83
CA ARG A 527 -25.24 11.06 7.57
C ARG A 527 -24.86 9.92 6.63
N PHE A 528 -25.86 9.24 6.11
CA PHE A 528 -25.76 8.27 5.02
C PHE A 528 -26.36 8.91 3.75
N GLY A 529 -25.73 8.64 2.59
CA GLY A 529 -26.14 9.22 1.30
C GLY A 529 -26.15 8.22 0.15
N GLY A 530 -26.16 6.92 0.43
CA GLY A 530 -26.28 5.84 -0.56
C GLY A 530 -27.50 4.96 -0.31
N ARG A 531 -27.46 3.74 -0.85
CA ARG A 531 -28.46 2.68 -0.70
C ARG A 531 -27.96 1.56 0.21
N LEU A 532 -28.88 0.91 0.93
CA LEU A 532 -28.62 -0.36 1.58
C LEU A 532 -29.01 -1.49 0.63
N ALA A 533 -28.14 -2.47 0.44
CA ALA A 533 -28.42 -3.68 -0.31
C ALA A 533 -27.91 -4.90 0.47
N SER A 534 -28.69 -5.98 0.48
CA SER A 534 -28.22 -7.28 0.93
C SER A 534 -28.57 -8.33 -0.11
N THR A 535 -27.57 -9.11 -0.51
CA THR A 535 -27.73 -10.27 -1.39
C THR A 535 -27.60 -11.58 -0.60
N GLY A 536 -27.49 -11.51 0.74
CA GLY A 536 -27.30 -12.66 1.62
C GLY A 536 -25.86 -13.16 1.71
N PHE A 537 -24.89 -12.42 1.14
CA PHE A 537 -23.48 -12.72 1.39
C PHE A 537 -23.09 -12.41 2.83
N LYS A 538 -22.02 -13.06 3.28
CA LYS A 538 -21.45 -12.83 4.61
C LYS A 538 -20.46 -11.68 4.60
N THR A 539 -20.41 -10.95 5.71
CA THR A 539 -19.33 -10.04 6.02
C THR A 539 -18.03 -10.80 6.28
N ILE A 540 -16.90 -10.10 6.24
CA ILE A 540 -15.59 -10.61 6.69
C ILE A 540 -15.62 -11.21 8.12
N LEU A 541 -16.54 -10.77 9.00
CA LEU A 541 -16.71 -11.33 10.34
C LEU A 541 -17.80 -12.43 10.41
N ASN A 542 -18.07 -13.10 9.29
CA ASN A 542 -18.96 -14.26 9.19
C ASN A 542 -20.43 -13.95 9.61
N GLN A 543 -20.82 -12.67 9.61
CA GLN A 543 -22.19 -12.21 9.88
C GLN A 543 -22.94 -11.96 8.56
N THR A 544 -24.24 -11.70 8.61
CA THR A 544 -25.08 -11.29 7.47
C THR A 544 -25.91 -10.05 7.82
N GLY A 545 -26.34 -9.29 6.82
CA GLY A 545 -27.16 -8.07 6.98
C GLY A 545 -26.44 -6.80 6.55
N VAL A 546 -27.12 -5.64 6.65
CA VAL A 546 -26.64 -4.38 6.07
C VAL A 546 -27.16 -3.15 6.83
N GLY A 547 -26.32 -2.14 7.01
CA GLY A 547 -26.73 -0.83 7.54
C GLY A 547 -26.24 -0.52 8.96
N PHE A 548 -27.07 0.17 9.74
CA PHE A 548 -26.64 0.89 10.95
C PHE A 548 -27.27 0.36 12.24
N TYR A 549 -26.47 -0.14 13.18
CA TYR A 549 -26.97 -0.88 14.35
C TYR A 549 -26.39 -0.35 15.67
N ALA A 550 -27.23 0.33 16.47
CA ALA A 550 -26.90 0.83 17.80
C ALA A 550 -28.18 1.23 18.55
N ARG A 551 -28.17 1.17 19.89
CA ARG A 551 -29.33 1.54 20.73
C ARG A 551 -29.78 2.99 20.60
N ARG A 552 -28.92 3.91 20.12
CA ARG A 552 -29.33 5.27 19.72
C ARG A 552 -28.67 5.68 18.40
N LYS A 553 -29.47 5.97 17.37
CA LYS A 553 -29.04 6.60 16.12
C LYS A 553 -29.44 8.09 16.11
N ARG A 554 -28.65 8.97 15.50
CA ARG A 554 -28.97 10.41 15.34
C ARG A 554 -28.45 10.98 14.01
N GLY A 555 -29.28 11.77 13.35
CA GLY A 555 -29.00 12.36 12.04
C GLY A 555 -29.63 11.54 10.91
N TYR A 556 -29.22 11.79 9.68
CA TYR A 556 -29.74 11.11 8.48
C TYR A 556 -29.13 9.72 8.34
N LEU A 557 -29.55 8.79 9.20
CA LEU A 557 -29.22 7.38 9.13
C LEU A 557 -30.54 6.60 9.01
N PRO A 558 -30.65 5.62 8.10
CA PRO A 558 -31.88 4.85 7.94
C PRO A 558 -32.24 4.09 9.24
N PRO A 559 -33.52 3.72 9.43
CA PRO A 559 -33.93 2.81 10.49
C PRO A 559 -33.22 1.44 10.37
N PRO A 560 -33.27 0.58 11.39
CA PRO A 560 -32.82 -0.81 11.25
C PRO A 560 -33.89 -1.55 10.43
N GLU A 561 -33.79 -1.44 9.10
CA GLU A 561 -34.72 -2.07 8.17
C GLU A 561 -34.42 -3.56 8.05
N ALA A 562 -35.47 -4.38 7.90
CA ALA A 562 -35.30 -5.75 7.43
C ALA A 562 -34.67 -5.70 6.03
N PRO A 563 -33.75 -6.63 5.68
CA PRO A 563 -32.94 -6.51 4.47
C PRO A 563 -33.81 -6.47 3.22
N ALA A 564 -33.75 -5.34 2.49
CA ALA A 564 -34.32 -5.20 1.17
C ALA A 564 -33.61 -6.18 0.22
N ARG A 565 -34.23 -7.35 0.01
CA ARG A 565 -33.70 -8.41 -0.86
C ARG A 565 -33.57 -7.88 -2.28
N VAL A 566 -32.33 -7.74 -2.76
CA VAL A 566 -32.08 -7.58 -4.19
C VAL A 566 -32.31 -8.95 -4.83
N PHE A 567 -33.42 -9.09 -5.56
CA PHE A 567 -33.71 -10.33 -6.28
C PHE A 567 -32.64 -10.57 -7.37
N PRO A 568 -31.93 -11.71 -7.38
CA PRO A 568 -30.94 -12.02 -8.40
C PRO A 568 -31.65 -12.45 -9.69
N GLY A 569 -32.16 -11.50 -10.47
CA GLY A 569 -33.01 -11.83 -11.61
C GLY A 569 -33.60 -10.69 -12.44
N VAL A 570 -32.87 -9.59 -12.69
CA VAL A 570 -33.18 -8.69 -13.83
C VAL A 570 -31.91 -8.32 -14.59
N THR A 571 -31.40 -9.27 -15.37
CA THR A 571 -30.62 -8.98 -16.57
C THR A 571 -31.58 -8.65 -17.72
N ARG A 572 -31.62 -7.38 -18.12
CA ARG A 572 -32.07 -6.90 -19.44
C ARG A 572 -31.24 -5.68 -19.81
#